data_AF-A0A3M1AHZ5-F1
#
_entry.id   AF-A0A3M1AHZ5-F1
#
_cell.length_a   1.000
_cell.length_b   1.000
_cell.length_c   1.000
_cell.angle_alpha   90.00
_cell.angle_beta   90.00
_cell.angle_gamma   90.00
#
_symmetry.space_group_name_H-M   'P 1'
#
loop_
_entity.id
_entity.type
_entity.pdbx_description
1 polymer ?
#
loop_
_entity_poly.entity_id
_entity_poly.type
_entity_poly.pdbx_seq_one_letter_code
_entity_poly.pdbx_strand_id
1 'polypeptide(L)'
;MCGIAGIYHQNLSPINPMILKRMTDILQHRGPDDSGYFLFNLKTNDAQTSLAEPTHANEFHIGLGHRRLSILDLSSHGHQPMHNEDKTIWITYNGEIYNYIELRAELVRAGHQFYSRTDSEVIIHAYEQWGIDCLNKFNGMWAFAILDTRQKKLFCARDRFGIKPFYFYYDKGAFYFASEIKALLQIRNLPIEYNHAKILRYLIWGLIDEDEQTMIQSIKRLKPGHYLILDKQKLSEACYYDLKSKLTLREIQTEKIEQTFRELFFDSVNLRLRSDVPIGTCLSGGLDSSSILSVMRQLSPNATTLHTFSSIFKGEAIDESR
;
A
#
# COMPACT_ATOMS: atom_id res chain seq x y z
N MET A 1 -8.92 3.65 3.96
CA MET A 1 -7.62 3.32 3.34
C MET A 1 -7.88 2.22 2.33
N CYS A 2 -7.45 2.31 1.09
CA CYS A 2 -7.77 1.33 0.04
C CYS A 2 -7.47 -0.15 0.39
N GLY A 3 -8.09 -1.06 -0.36
CA GLY A 3 -7.82 -2.50 -0.33
C GLY A 3 -7.29 -2.97 -1.69
N ILE A 4 -6.20 -3.72 -1.69
CA ILE A 4 -5.64 -4.34 -2.91
C ILE A 4 -5.77 -5.86 -2.83
N ALA A 5 -5.95 -6.49 -3.98
CA ALA A 5 -5.94 -7.94 -4.14
C ALA A 5 -5.39 -8.30 -5.53
N GLY A 6 -4.81 -9.49 -5.68
CA GLY A 6 -4.45 -9.98 -7.00
C GLY A 6 -4.07 -11.44 -7.04
N ILE A 7 -4.07 -11.98 -8.26
CA ILE A 7 -3.82 -13.37 -8.60
C ILE A 7 -2.88 -13.39 -9.80
N TYR A 8 -1.85 -14.24 -9.77
CA TYR A 8 -0.99 -14.51 -10.92
C TYR A 8 -0.64 -16.02 -10.96
N HIS A 9 -1.17 -16.72 -11.97
CA HIS A 9 -0.80 -18.08 -12.32
C HIS A 9 0.30 -18.13 -13.39
N GLN A 10 1.57 -18.25 -12.98
CA GLN A 10 2.71 -18.39 -13.89
C GLN A 10 2.81 -19.75 -14.56
N ASN A 11 2.11 -20.76 -14.04
CA ASN A 11 1.98 -22.08 -14.66
C ASN A 11 1.02 -22.11 -15.86
N LEU A 12 0.51 -20.95 -16.29
CA LEU A 12 -0.44 -20.79 -17.41
C LEU A 12 -1.77 -21.51 -17.22
N SER A 13 -2.12 -21.87 -15.98
CA SER A 13 -3.49 -22.25 -15.66
C SER A 13 -4.37 -21.00 -15.59
N PRO A 14 -5.62 -21.06 -16.10
CA PRO A 14 -6.50 -19.91 -16.05
C PRO A 14 -6.87 -19.58 -14.60
N ILE A 15 -6.98 -18.29 -14.30
CA ILE A 15 -7.53 -17.83 -13.02
C ILE A 15 -9.07 -17.88 -13.08
N ASN A 16 -9.71 -18.04 -11.92
CA ASN A 16 -11.14 -17.80 -11.80
C ASN A 16 -11.37 -16.35 -11.32
N PRO A 17 -11.88 -15.44 -12.17
CA PRO A 17 -12.03 -14.04 -11.79
C PRO A 17 -13.01 -13.82 -10.63
N MET A 18 -13.93 -14.76 -10.36
CA MET A 18 -14.82 -14.70 -9.20
C MET A 18 -14.08 -14.86 -7.87
N ILE A 19 -12.91 -15.51 -7.85
CA ILE A 19 -12.05 -15.52 -6.66
C ILE A 19 -11.57 -14.09 -6.37
N LEU A 20 -11.05 -13.40 -7.40
CA LEU A 20 -10.61 -12.00 -7.26
C LEU A 20 -11.75 -11.07 -6.83
N LYS A 21 -12.96 -11.28 -7.37
CA LYS A 21 -14.15 -10.55 -6.93
C LYS A 21 -14.42 -10.76 -5.44
N ARG A 22 -14.48 -12.00 -4.95
CA ARG A 22 -14.67 -12.26 -3.51
C ARG A 22 -13.56 -11.68 -2.64
N MET A 23 -12.30 -11.76 -3.10
CA MET A 23 -11.15 -11.15 -2.43
C MET A 23 -11.30 -9.64 -2.28
N THR A 24 -11.86 -8.96 -3.28
CA THR A 24 -12.07 -7.50 -3.24
C THR A 24 -13.36 -7.13 -2.51
N ASP A 25 -14.45 -7.90 -2.62
CA ASP A 25 -15.72 -7.66 -1.91
C ASP A 25 -15.52 -7.63 -0.40
N ILE A 26 -14.77 -8.60 0.16
CA ILE A 26 -14.49 -8.65 1.60
C ILE A 26 -13.57 -7.51 2.09
N LEU A 27 -12.98 -6.74 1.16
CA LEU A 27 -12.17 -5.56 1.45
C LEU A 27 -12.95 -4.24 1.28
N GLN A 28 -14.27 -4.26 1.03
CA GLN A 28 -15.06 -3.05 0.80
C GLN A 28 -14.97 -2.04 1.96
N HIS A 29 -14.86 -2.50 3.21
CA HIS A 29 -14.72 -1.63 4.39
C HIS A 29 -13.45 -0.75 4.35
N ARG A 30 -12.45 -1.15 3.56
CA ARG A 30 -11.21 -0.39 3.34
C ARG A 30 -11.42 0.76 2.37
N GLY A 31 -12.07 0.45 1.25
CA GLY A 31 -12.31 1.35 0.13
C GLY A 31 -13.76 1.27 -0.34
N PRO A 32 -14.66 2.06 0.28
CA PRO A 32 -16.10 2.01 0.00
C PRO A 32 -16.53 2.80 -1.23
N ASP A 33 -15.67 3.67 -1.77
CA ASP A 33 -16.08 4.68 -2.77
C ASP A 33 -16.11 4.13 -4.20
N ASP A 34 -15.21 3.20 -4.52
CA ASP A 34 -15.05 2.68 -5.88
C ASP A 34 -14.37 1.28 -5.87
N SER A 35 -14.52 0.54 -6.97
CA SER A 35 -13.87 -0.75 -7.19
C SER A 35 -13.53 -0.98 -8.64
N GLY A 36 -12.40 -1.64 -8.89
CA GLY A 36 -11.95 -1.93 -10.24
C GLY A 36 -11.20 -3.25 -10.35
N TYR A 37 -11.20 -3.77 -11.58
CA TYR A 37 -10.56 -5.03 -11.94
C TYR A 37 -9.77 -4.87 -13.24
N PHE A 38 -8.60 -5.49 -13.29
CA PHE A 38 -7.80 -5.68 -14.49
C PHE A 38 -7.46 -7.16 -14.64
N LEU A 39 -7.70 -7.73 -15.83
CA LEU A 39 -7.40 -9.11 -16.17
C LEU A 39 -6.47 -9.16 -17.38
N PHE A 40 -5.49 -10.06 -17.37
CA PHE A 40 -4.52 -10.19 -18.46
C PHE A 40 -4.29 -11.64 -18.88
N ASN A 41 -4.31 -11.86 -20.20
CA ASN A 41 -4.08 -13.14 -20.85
C ASN A 41 -2.60 -13.23 -21.28
N LEU A 42 -1.82 -14.07 -20.59
CA LEU A 42 -0.40 -14.26 -20.86
C LEU A 42 -0.10 -14.89 -22.23
N LYS A 43 -1.08 -15.52 -22.89
CA LYS A 43 -0.90 -16.21 -24.18
C LYS A 43 -1.14 -15.26 -25.34
N THR A 44 -2.22 -14.48 -25.29
CA THR A 44 -2.62 -13.57 -26.38
C THR A 44 -2.16 -12.13 -26.17
N ASN A 45 -1.76 -11.77 -24.94
CA ASN A 45 -1.55 -10.40 -24.46
C ASN A 45 -2.84 -9.55 -24.44
N ASP A 46 -4.01 -10.19 -24.46
CA ASP A 46 -5.27 -9.48 -24.29
C ASP A 46 -5.46 -9.01 -22.84
N ALA A 47 -6.00 -7.81 -22.71
CA ALA A 47 -6.29 -7.18 -21.43
C ALA A 47 -7.78 -6.80 -21.36
N GLN A 48 -8.38 -6.98 -20.18
CA GLN A 48 -9.75 -6.54 -19.92
C GLN A 48 -9.78 -5.75 -18.62
N THR A 49 -10.46 -4.60 -18.63
CA THR A 49 -10.84 -3.84 -17.43
C THR A 49 -12.34 -3.94 -17.21
N SER A 50 -12.78 -3.93 -15.94
CA SER A 50 -14.22 -3.94 -15.62
C SER A 50 -14.57 -3.10 -14.40
N LEU A 51 -15.64 -2.30 -14.58
CA LEU A 51 -16.44 -1.55 -13.60
C LEU A 51 -17.13 -2.40 -12.54
N ALA A 52 -17.84 -3.41 -13.03
CA ALA A 52 -18.99 -3.97 -12.34
C ALA A 52 -18.70 -5.40 -11.87
N GLU A 53 -18.28 -6.29 -12.78
CA GLU A 53 -17.86 -7.65 -12.47
C GLU A 53 -16.87 -8.16 -13.53
N PRO A 54 -15.83 -8.92 -13.14
CA PRO A 54 -15.00 -9.61 -14.10
C PRO A 54 -15.80 -10.76 -14.75
N THR A 55 -16.00 -10.70 -16.06
CA THR A 55 -16.83 -11.65 -16.81
C THR A 55 -16.19 -13.04 -16.93
N HIS A 56 -17.02 -14.08 -17.01
CA HIS A 56 -16.59 -15.45 -17.24
C HIS A 56 -15.82 -15.59 -18.57
N ALA A 57 -14.53 -15.92 -18.50
CA ALA A 57 -13.87 -16.76 -19.50
C ALA A 57 -12.53 -17.28 -18.95
N ASN A 58 -12.28 -18.58 -19.16
CA ASN A 58 -11.11 -19.34 -18.74
C ASN A 58 -9.82 -18.99 -19.52
N GLU A 59 -9.56 -17.71 -19.74
CA GLU A 59 -8.50 -17.25 -20.65
C GLU A 59 -7.45 -16.34 -19.98
N PHE A 60 -7.78 -15.76 -18.83
CA PHE A 60 -6.87 -14.88 -18.11
C PHE A 60 -5.99 -15.66 -17.13
N HIS A 61 -4.80 -15.13 -16.87
CA HIS A 61 -3.80 -15.75 -16.00
C HIS A 61 -3.34 -14.80 -14.88
N ILE A 62 -3.65 -13.51 -15.04
CA ILE A 62 -3.37 -12.47 -14.06
C ILE A 62 -4.65 -11.68 -13.81
N GLY A 63 -4.87 -11.32 -12.54
CA GLY A 63 -5.93 -10.42 -12.14
C GLY A 63 -5.44 -9.47 -11.05
N LEU A 64 -5.67 -8.16 -11.22
CA LEU A 64 -5.48 -7.14 -10.21
C LEU A 64 -6.84 -6.58 -9.82
N GLY A 65 -7.07 -6.42 -8.52
CA GLY A 65 -8.31 -5.91 -7.96
C GLY A 65 -8.05 -4.78 -6.97
N HIS A 66 -8.99 -3.85 -6.88
CA HIS A 66 -8.87 -2.68 -6.04
C HIS A 66 -10.22 -2.29 -5.40
N ARG A 67 -10.14 -1.82 -4.15
CA ARG A 67 -11.21 -1.14 -3.41
C ARG A 67 -10.69 0.23 -3.00
N ARG A 68 -11.32 1.29 -3.47
CA ARG A 68 -10.81 2.66 -3.34
C ARG A 68 -11.49 3.41 -2.21
N LEU A 69 -10.68 4.07 -1.38
CA LEU A 69 -11.09 5.24 -0.62
C LEU A 69 -10.45 6.45 -1.30
N SER A 70 -11.26 7.37 -1.79
CA SER A 70 -10.81 8.49 -2.62
C SER A 70 -10.36 9.65 -1.74
N ILE A 71 -9.04 9.85 -1.63
CA ILE A 71 -8.42 10.92 -0.82
C ILE A 71 -7.76 11.98 -1.70
N LEU A 72 -7.02 11.53 -2.73
CA LEU A 72 -6.40 12.38 -3.75
C LEU A 72 -7.07 12.12 -5.11
N ASP A 73 -7.35 13.20 -5.84
CA ASP A 73 -8.07 13.22 -7.12
C ASP A 73 -9.40 12.47 -7.07
N LEU A 74 -10.47 13.13 -6.61
CA LEU A 74 -11.80 12.51 -6.46
C LEU A 74 -12.49 12.19 -7.80
N SER A 75 -11.87 12.52 -8.92
CA SER A 75 -12.40 12.22 -10.25
C SER A 75 -12.23 10.73 -10.61
N SER A 76 -12.83 10.34 -11.74
CA SER A 76 -12.64 9.03 -12.34
C SER A 76 -11.20 8.75 -12.77
N HIS A 77 -10.35 9.77 -12.91
CA HIS A 77 -8.93 9.58 -13.26
C HIS A 77 -8.13 8.91 -12.14
N GLY A 78 -8.62 8.93 -10.90
CA GLY A 78 -8.00 8.21 -9.79
C GLY A 78 -8.41 6.74 -9.67
N HIS A 79 -9.21 6.22 -10.61
CA HIS A 79 -9.65 4.82 -10.63
C HIS A 79 -8.45 3.86 -10.70
N GLN A 80 -8.59 2.71 -10.03
CA GLN A 80 -7.57 1.65 -10.01
C GLN A 80 -8.20 0.27 -10.24
N PRO A 81 -7.48 -0.70 -10.86
CA PRO A 81 -6.08 -0.64 -11.27
C PRO A 81 -5.77 0.42 -12.34
N MET A 82 -4.71 1.20 -12.10
CA MET A 82 -4.31 2.34 -12.92
C MET A 82 -3.19 1.94 -13.89
N HIS A 83 -3.05 2.62 -15.02
CA HIS A 83 -2.06 2.28 -16.04
C HIS A 83 -1.20 3.49 -16.46
N ASN A 84 -0.10 3.24 -17.18
CA ASN A 84 0.66 4.27 -17.90
C ASN A 84 -0.01 4.62 -19.25
N GLU A 85 0.53 5.58 -19.98
CA GLU A 85 -0.03 6.12 -21.23
C GLU A 85 -0.25 5.08 -22.34
N ASP A 86 0.62 4.07 -22.43
CA ASP A 86 0.56 3.02 -23.45
C ASP A 86 -0.12 1.72 -22.95
N LYS A 87 -0.63 1.74 -21.70
CA LYS A 87 -1.31 0.61 -21.05
C LYS A 87 -0.45 -0.66 -20.92
N THR A 88 0.87 -0.51 -20.84
CA THR A 88 1.79 -1.64 -20.65
C THR A 88 2.20 -1.87 -19.19
N ILE A 89 2.00 -0.89 -18.32
CA ILE A 89 2.26 -1.00 -16.89
C ILE A 89 0.99 -0.70 -16.12
N TRP A 90 0.63 -1.59 -15.21
CA TRP A 90 -0.59 -1.52 -14.41
C TRP A 90 -0.29 -1.61 -12.92
N ILE A 91 -0.99 -0.85 -12.08
CA ILE A 91 -0.80 -0.85 -10.63
C ILE A 91 -2.12 -1.06 -9.88
N THR A 92 -2.07 -1.80 -8.77
CA THR A 92 -3.03 -1.66 -7.67
C THR A 92 -2.27 -1.26 -6.41
N TYR A 93 -2.76 -0.24 -5.71
CA TYR A 93 -2.03 0.46 -4.68
C TYR A 93 -2.90 0.85 -3.47
N ASN A 94 -2.39 0.62 -2.26
CA ASN A 94 -2.96 1.14 -1.02
C ASN A 94 -1.86 1.92 -0.28
N GLY A 95 -2.00 3.23 -0.18
CA GLY A 95 -1.02 4.09 0.46
C GLY A 95 -1.19 5.57 0.13
N GLU A 96 -0.19 6.34 0.53
CA GLU A 96 0.05 7.72 0.08
C GLU A 96 1.57 7.92 -0.17
N ILE A 97 1.94 8.46 -1.33
CA ILE A 97 3.30 8.99 -1.60
C ILE A 97 3.26 10.49 -1.37
N TYR A 98 3.66 10.94 -0.18
CA TYR A 98 3.53 12.33 0.22
C TYR A 98 4.31 13.31 -0.67
N ASN A 99 5.47 12.88 -1.21
CA ASN A 99 6.28 13.70 -2.12
C ASN A 99 5.92 13.53 -3.61
N TYR A 100 4.69 13.11 -3.92
CA TYR A 100 4.26 12.86 -5.30
C TYR A 100 4.31 14.12 -6.19
N ILE A 101 4.08 15.31 -5.62
CA ILE A 101 4.12 16.58 -6.38
C ILE A 101 5.53 16.84 -6.90
N GLU A 102 6.53 16.67 -6.05
CA GLU A 102 7.94 16.86 -6.37
C GLU A 102 8.41 15.83 -7.39
N LEU A 103 8.05 14.56 -7.17
CA LEU A 103 8.39 13.46 -8.08
C LEU A 103 7.72 13.62 -9.45
N ARG A 104 6.46 14.06 -9.48
CA ARG A 104 5.76 14.37 -10.73
C ARG A 104 6.52 15.42 -11.53
N ALA A 105 7.01 16.49 -10.88
CA ALA A 105 7.77 17.53 -11.56
C ALA A 105 9.12 17.02 -12.11
N GLU A 106 9.76 16.05 -11.44
CA GLU A 106 10.96 15.36 -11.97
C GLU A 106 10.61 14.50 -13.20
N LEU A 107 9.52 13.73 -13.12
CA LEU A 107 9.08 12.82 -14.18
C LEU A 107 8.56 13.55 -15.43
N VAL A 108 7.82 14.65 -15.26
CA VAL A 108 7.39 15.51 -16.38
C VAL A 108 8.61 16.08 -17.12
N ARG A 109 9.65 16.51 -16.38
CA ARG A 109 10.92 16.96 -17.00
C ARG A 109 11.68 15.84 -17.71
N ALA A 110 11.50 14.60 -17.28
CA ALA A 110 12.03 13.42 -17.95
C ALA A 110 11.20 12.98 -19.18
N GLY A 111 10.04 13.60 -19.42
CA GLY A 111 9.21 13.37 -20.60
C GLY A 111 7.94 12.55 -20.38
N HIS A 112 7.63 12.16 -19.14
CA HIS A 112 6.41 11.39 -18.83
C HIS A 112 5.15 12.24 -18.95
N GLN A 113 4.08 11.63 -19.47
CA GLN A 113 2.77 12.27 -19.65
C GLN A 113 1.76 11.71 -18.66
N PHE A 114 1.15 12.60 -17.88
CA PHE A 114 0.19 12.23 -16.84
C PHE A 114 -1.24 12.57 -17.26
N TYR A 115 -2.19 11.68 -16.99
CA TYR A 115 -3.63 11.87 -17.19
C TYR A 115 -4.42 12.01 -15.88
N SER A 116 -3.82 11.75 -14.72
CA SER A 116 -4.42 11.94 -13.39
C SER A 116 -3.66 12.97 -12.55
N ARG A 117 -4.16 13.25 -11.35
CA ARG A 117 -3.43 13.99 -10.31
C ARG A 117 -3.08 13.14 -9.09
N THR A 118 -3.23 11.82 -9.20
CA THR A 118 -2.92 10.92 -8.11
C THR A 118 -1.42 10.68 -7.96
N ASP A 119 -1.03 10.32 -6.75
CA ASP A 119 0.26 9.73 -6.46
C ASP A 119 0.44 8.32 -7.06
N SER A 120 -0.66 7.63 -7.34
CA SER A 120 -0.68 6.30 -7.96
C SER A 120 0.03 6.31 -9.32
N GLU A 121 -0.27 7.31 -10.15
CA GLU A 121 0.36 7.49 -11.46
C GLU A 121 1.84 7.87 -11.36
N VAL A 122 2.22 8.62 -10.31
CA VAL A 122 3.62 8.92 -10.02
C VAL A 122 4.42 7.64 -9.75
N ILE A 123 3.83 6.66 -9.05
CA ILE A 123 4.49 5.36 -8.83
C ILE A 123 4.73 4.64 -10.15
N ILE A 124 3.75 4.65 -11.06
CA ILE A 124 3.84 3.99 -12.36
C ILE A 124 5.02 4.57 -13.16
N HIS A 125 5.04 5.88 -13.36
CA HIS A 125 6.10 6.52 -14.13
C HIS A 125 7.46 6.49 -13.42
N ALA A 126 7.48 6.51 -12.08
CA ALA A 126 8.72 6.30 -11.32
C ALA A 126 9.31 4.91 -11.57
N TYR A 127 8.48 3.87 -11.64
CA TYR A 127 8.91 2.52 -12.00
C TYR A 127 9.38 2.45 -13.46
N GLU A 128 8.75 3.15 -14.39
CA GLU A 128 9.23 3.23 -15.79
C GLU A 128 10.61 3.87 -15.88
N GLN A 129 10.80 4.99 -15.18
CA GLN A 129 12.02 5.78 -15.27
C GLN A 129 13.19 5.14 -14.53
N TRP A 130 12.95 4.53 -13.37
CA TRP A 130 14.01 4.09 -12.45
C TRP A 130 13.93 2.61 -12.08
N GLY A 131 12.96 1.85 -12.60
CA GLY A 131 12.76 0.46 -12.21
C GLY A 131 12.54 0.32 -10.71
N ILE A 132 13.24 -0.61 -10.07
CA ILE A 132 13.12 -0.89 -8.63
C ILE A 132 13.68 0.27 -7.78
N ASP A 133 14.63 1.04 -8.32
CA ASP A 133 15.27 2.14 -7.59
C ASP A 133 14.31 3.30 -7.30
N CYS A 134 13.12 3.31 -7.92
CA CYS A 134 12.04 4.22 -7.57
C CYS A 134 11.69 4.18 -6.07
N LEU A 135 11.84 3.01 -5.42
CA LEU A 135 11.54 2.84 -3.99
C LEU A 135 12.39 3.76 -3.09
N ASN A 136 13.60 4.12 -3.52
CA ASN A 136 14.50 5.00 -2.78
C ASN A 136 14.09 6.49 -2.88
N LYS A 137 13.19 6.82 -3.80
CA LYS A 137 12.69 8.19 -4.02
C LYS A 137 11.38 8.47 -3.29
N PHE A 138 10.67 7.43 -2.85
CA PHE A 138 9.36 7.57 -2.24
C PHE A 138 9.46 8.00 -0.77
N ASN A 139 8.75 9.08 -0.44
CA ASN A 139 8.40 9.44 0.93
C ASN A 139 6.90 9.20 1.13
N GLY A 140 6.55 8.16 1.88
CA GLY A 140 5.17 7.71 1.96
C GLY A 140 4.95 6.51 2.86
N MET A 141 3.72 6.02 2.81
CA MET A 141 3.28 4.72 3.33
C MET A 141 2.59 3.98 2.19
N TRP A 142 2.90 2.71 1.96
CA TRP A 142 2.42 2.01 0.77
C TRP A 142 2.49 0.49 0.85
N ALA A 143 1.55 -0.11 0.14
CA ALA A 143 1.59 -1.48 -0.33
C ALA A 143 1.06 -1.43 -1.77
N PHE A 144 1.84 -1.90 -2.75
CA PHE A 144 1.40 -1.94 -4.15
C PHE A 144 1.83 -3.22 -4.86
N ALA A 145 1.20 -3.48 -5.99
CA ALA A 145 1.64 -4.43 -7.01
C ALA A 145 1.57 -3.78 -8.39
N ILE A 146 2.70 -3.78 -9.09
CA ILE A 146 2.86 -3.30 -10.47
C ILE A 146 3.05 -4.51 -11.38
N LEU A 147 2.24 -4.61 -12.42
CA LEU A 147 2.42 -5.54 -13.51
C LEU A 147 3.02 -4.82 -14.72
N ASP A 148 4.19 -5.26 -15.17
CA ASP A 148 4.71 -4.93 -16.49
C ASP A 148 4.27 -6.04 -17.47
N THR A 149 3.35 -5.71 -18.38
CA THR A 149 2.77 -6.69 -19.33
C THR A 149 3.73 -7.07 -20.43
N ARG A 150 4.70 -6.20 -20.78
CA ARG A 150 5.75 -6.47 -21.77
C ARG A 150 6.70 -7.53 -21.24
N GLN A 151 7.09 -7.40 -19.99
CA GLN A 151 8.00 -8.33 -19.31
C GLN A 151 7.27 -9.53 -18.67
N LYS A 152 5.93 -9.48 -18.56
CA LYS A 152 5.11 -10.45 -17.82
C LYS A 152 5.62 -10.61 -16.39
N LYS A 153 5.94 -9.49 -15.75
CA LYS A 153 6.62 -9.41 -14.46
C LYS A 153 5.75 -8.67 -13.46
N LEU A 154 5.56 -9.24 -12.28
CA LEU A 154 4.87 -8.59 -11.17
C LEU A 154 5.89 -8.12 -10.14
N PHE A 155 5.86 -6.83 -9.81
CA PHE A 155 6.70 -6.18 -8.82
C PHE A 155 5.82 -5.64 -7.69
N CYS A 156 5.98 -6.16 -6.48
CA CYS A 156 5.21 -5.73 -5.32
C CYS A 156 6.15 -5.09 -4.30
N ALA A 157 5.72 -4.05 -3.60
CA ALA A 157 6.53 -3.45 -2.54
C ALA A 157 5.69 -3.03 -1.35
N ARG A 158 6.30 -3.07 -0.17
CA ARG A 158 5.74 -2.57 1.09
C ARG A 158 6.68 -1.52 1.67
N ASP A 159 6.09 -0.46 2.23
CA ASP A 159 6.83 0.69 2.73
C ASP A 159 7.85 0.36 3.82
N ARG A 160 8.74 1.34 4.04
CA ARG A 160 9.90 1.29 4.94
C ARG A 160 9.58 0.74 6.34
N PHE A 161 8.39 1.03 6.86
CA PHE A 161 7.98 0.65 8.22
C PHE A 161 6.80 -0.32 8.24
N GLY A 162 6.31 -0.74 7.07
CA GLY A 162 5.18 -1.65 6.95
C GLY A 162 3.86 -1.04 7.42
N ILE A 163 3.68 0.28 7.29
CA ILE A 163 2.46 0.98 7.70
C ILE A 163 1.24 0.42 6.95
N LYS A 164 1.37 0.12 5.64
CA LYS A 164 0.31 -0.53 4.88
C LYS A 164 0.51 -2.04 4.84
N PRO A 165 -0.55 -2.84 5.06
CA PRO A 165 -0.42 -4.30 5.10
C PRO A 165 -0.30 -4.89 3.69
N PHE A 166 0.50 -5.95 3.56
CA PHE A 166 0.64 -6.75 2.35
C PHE A 166 0.87 -8.21 2.74
N TYR A 167 -0.10 -9.08 2.43
CA TYR A 167 -0.04 -10.51 2.67
C TYR A 167 -0.05 -11.25 1.34
N PHE A 168 0.58 -12.42 1.30
CA PHE A 168 0.63 -13.24 0.10
C PHE A 168 0.66 -14.73 0.40
N TYR A 169 0.24 -15.51 -0.60
CA TYR A 169 0.37 -16.96 -0.67
C TYR A 169 1.01 -17.31 -2.02
N TYR A 170 1.98 -18.23 -1.98
CA TYR A 170 2.65 -18.71 -3.18
C TYR A 170 2.85 -20.23 -3.11
N ASP A 171 2.28 -20.94 -4.07
CA ASP A 171 2.50 -22.39 -4.23
C ASP A 171 2.47 -22.75 -5.72
N LYS A 172 3.41 -23.59 -6.16
CA LYS A 172 3.45 -24.19 -7.51
C LYS A 172 3.17 -23.20 -8.66
N GLY A 173 3.70 -21.99 -8.57
CA GLY A 173 3.53 -20.94 -9.58
C GLY A 173 2.20 -20.19 -9.54
N ALA A 174 1.35 -20.42 -8.54
CA ALA A 174 0.15 -19.64 -8.26
C ALA A 174 0.44 -18.67 -7.11
N PHE A 175 0.44 -17.37 -7.43
CA PHE A 175 0.69 -16.28 -6.50
C PHE A 175 -0.59 -15.51 -6.24
N TYR A 176 -0.87 -15.26 -4.96
CA TYR A 176 -2.00 -14.46 -4.51
C TYR A 176 -1.50 -13.42 -3.52
N PHE A 177 -2.02 -12.21 -3.58
CA PHE A 177 -1.73 -11.18 -2.60
C PHE A 177 -2.99 -10.40 -2.21
N ALA A 178 -2.98 -9.81 -1.02
CA ALA A 178 -4.03 -8.91 -0.57
C ALA A 178 -3.59 -8.00 0.60
N SER A 179 -4.37 -6.95 0.85
CA SER A 179 -4.21 -6.10 2.03
C SER A 179 -4.54 -6.80 3.35
N GLU A 180 -5.42 -7.81 3.35
CA GLU A 180 -5.83 -8.50 4.58
C GLU A 180 -5.92 -10.02 4.35
N ILE A 181 -5.57 -10.81 5.37
CA ILE A 181 -5.59 -12.28 5.34
C ILE A 181 -6.97 -12.82 4.91
N LYS A 182 -8.07 -12.18 5.36
CA LYS A 182 -9.44 -12.62 5.05
C LYS A 182 -9.78 -12.61 3.55
N ALA A 183 -9.08 -11.81 2.74
CA ALA A 183 -9.18 -11.87 1.30
C ALA A 183 -8.51 -13.13 0.75
N LEU A 184 -7.32 -13.49 1.23
CA LEU A 184 -6.65 -14.74 0.84
C LEU A 184 -7.43 -15.99 1.25
N LEU A 185 -8.22 -15.92 2.34
CA LEU A 185 -9.12 -17.00 2.73
C LEU A 185 -10.26 -17.27 1.72
N GLN A 186 -10.45 -16.42 0.71
CA GLN A 186 -11.39 -16.65 -0.39
C GLN A 186 -10.85 -17.60 -1.48
N ILE A 187 -9.56 -17.97 -1.39
CA ILE A 187 -8.91 -18.90 -2.32
C ILE A 187 -9.45 -20.31 -2.06
N ARG A 188 -9.93 -20.96 -3.13
CA ARG A 188 -10.42 -22.34 -3.04
C ARG A 188 -9.25 -23.27 -2.77
N ASN A 189 -9.41 -24.18 -1.81
CA ASN A 189 -8.39 -25.17 -1.40
C ASN A 189 -7.09 -24.56 -0.87
N LEU A 190 -7.12 -23.34 -0.33
CA LEU A 190 -5.98 -22.82 0.44
C LEU A 190 -5.70 -23.79 1.61
N PRO A 191 -4.46 -24.28 1.78
CA PRO A 191 -4.12 -25.09 2.94
C PRO A 191 -4.17 -24.21 4.20
N ILE A 192 -5.11 -24.49 5.09
CA ILE A 192 -5.27 -23.78 6.37
C ILE A 192 -4.68 -24.65 7.47
N GLU A 193 -3.41 -24.39 7.78
CA GLU A 193 -2.71 -24.95 8.93
C GLU A 193 -2.33 -23.82 9.86
N TYR A 194 -2.60 -23.98 11.16
CA TYR A 194 -2.33 -22.94 12.14
C TYR A 194 -0.86 -22.93 12.54
N ASN A 195 -0.27 -21.75 12.60
CA ASN A 195 1.06 -21.55 13.14
C ASN A 195 0.96 -21.42 14.67
N HIS A 196 1.03 -22.55 15.38
CA HIS A 196 0.90 -22.58 16.84
C HIS A 196 1.96 -21.72 17.56
N ALA A 197 3.16 -21.62 17.01
CA ALA A 197 4.20 -20.76 17.57
C ALA A 197 3.78 -19.28 17.52
N LYS A 198 3.20 -18.82 16.40
CA LYS A 198 2.66 -17.47 16.28
C LYS A 198 1.47 -17.20 17.19
N ILE A 199 0.56 -18.16 17.30
CA ILE A 199 -0.58 -18.06 18.23
C ILE A 199 -0.06 -17.93 19.67
N LEU A 200 0.90 -18.76 20.07
CA LEU A 200 1.48 -18.71 21.42
C LEU A 200 2.14 -17.35 21.69
N ARG A 201 2.94 -16.82 20.76
CA ARG A 201 3.58 -15.50 20.90
C ARG A 201 2.57 -14.38 21.06
N TYR A 202 1.46 -14.42 20.31
CA TYR A 202 0.39 -13.46 20.47
C TYR A 202 -0.28 -13.58 21.85
N LEU A 203 -0.59 -14.79 22.31
CA LEU A 203 -1.24 -14.99 23.60
C LEU A 203 -0.37 -14.58 24.79
N ILE A 204 0.95 -14.76 24.71
CA ILE A 204 1.87 -14.41 25.80
C ILE A 204 2.26 -12.92 25.76
N TRP A 205 2.54 -12.37 24.57
CA TRP A 205 3.18 -11.07 24.43
C TRP A 205 2.37 -10.04 23.63
N GLY A 206 1.22 -10.42 23.06
CA GLY A 206 0.44 -9.56 22.16
C GLY A 206 1.10 -9.33 20.79
N LEU A 207 2.14 -10.09 20.46
CA LEU A 207 2.95 -9.87 19.28
C LEU A 207 2.38 -10.58 18.04
N ILE A 208 2.00 -9.80 17.03
CA ILE A 208 1.45 -10.28 15.74
C ILE A 208 2.42 -9.98 14.58
N ASP A 209 3.18 -8.89 14.69
CA ASP A 209 3.78 -8.19 13.55
C ASP A 209 5.32 -8.24 13.47
N GLU A 210 5.91 -9.30 14.02
CA GLU A 210 7.37 -9.37 14.24
C GLU A 210 8.20 -9.84 13.03
N ASP A 211 7.62 -10.68 12.16
CA ASP A 211 8.33 -11.27 11.01
C ASP A 211 7.36 -11.54 9.83
N GLU A 212 7.83 -12.29 8.82
CA GLU A 212 7.05 -12.63 7.63
C GLU A 212 5.94 -13.67 7.85
N GLN A 213 5.95 -14.42 8.95
CA GLN A 213 4.97 -15.47 9.21
C GLN A 213 3.67 -14.90 9.79
N THR A 214 2.55 -15.54 9.48
CA THR A 214 1.23 -15.25 10.06
C THR A 214 0.74 -16.41 10.91
N MET A 215 -0.45 -16.27 11.52
CA MET A 215 -1.12 -17.35 12.25
C MET A 215 -1.59 -18.49 11.32
N ILE A 216 -1.56 -18.30 10.00
CA ILE A 216 -1.85 -19.32 8.98
C ILE A 216 -0.54 -19.62 8.26
N GLN A 217 -0.03 -20.85 8.38
CA GLN A 217 1.32 -21.21 7.95
C GLN A 217 1.59 -20.93 6.47
N SER A 218 0.58 -21.14 5.62
CA SER A 218 0.68 -20.93 4.17
C SER A 218 0.68 -19.46 3.76
N ILE A 219 0.17 -18.57 4.61
CA ILE A 219 0.09 -17.14 4.33
C ILE A 219 1.29 -16.43 4.96
N LYS A 220 2.02 -15.72 4.12
CA LYS A 220 3.12 -14.85 4.52
C LYS A 220 2.70 -13.39 4.47
N ARG A 221 3.46 -12.56 5.16
CA ARG A 221 3.42 -11.11 5.14
C ARG A 221 4.72 -10.61 4.54
N LEU A 222 4.62 -9.69 3.58
CA LEU A 222 5.80 -9.00 3.07
C LEU A 222 6.38 -8.11 4.17
N LYS A 223 7.66 -8.28 4.51
CA LYS A 223 8.32 -7.51 5.58
C LYS A 223 8.36 -6.00 5.26
N PRO A 224 8.40 -5.13 6.28
CA PRO A 224 8.71 -3.71 6.10
C PRO A 224 9.98 -3.51 5.27
N GLY A 225 9.99 -2.52 4.36
CA GLY A 225 11.18 -2.19 3.57
C GLY A 225 11.62 -3.30 2.60
N HIS A 226 10.71 -4.20 2.23
CA HIS A 226 10.96 -5.27 1.27
C HIS A 226 10.07 -5.16 0.03
N TYR A 227 10.54 -5.77 -1.05
CA TYR A 227 9.78 -5.97 -2.27
C TYR A 227 9.83 -7.43 -2.74
N LEU A 228 8.84 -7.82 -3.53
CA LEU A 228 8.75 -9.10 -4.23
C LEU A 228 8.82 -8.86 -5.73
N ILE A 229 9.49 -9.77 -6.43
CA ILE A 229 9.44 -9.89 -7.87
C ILE A 229 9.00 -11.30 -8.20
N LEU A 230 7.96 -11.40 -9.02
CA LEU A 230 7.50 -12.65 -9.60
C LEU A 230 7.78 -12.61 -11.10
N ASP A 231 8.75 -13.40 -11.54
CA ASP A 231 9.24 -13.48 -12.91
C ASP A 231 9.63 -14.94 -13.23
N LYS A 232 9.26 -15.45 -14.41
CA LYS A 232 9.61 -16.80 -14.89
C LYS A 232 9.44 -17.92 -13.84
N GLN A 233 8.28 -18.02 -13.19
CA GLN A 233 7.98 -19.03 -12.15
C GLN A 233 8.84 -18.92 -10.87
N LYS A 234 9.55 -17.81 -10.69
CA LYS A 234 10.38 -17.55 -9.53
C LYS A 234 9.85 -16.33 -8.77
N LEU A 235 9.53 -16.54 -7.50
CA LEU A 235 9.30 -15.48 -6.53
C LEU A 235 10.63 -15.16 -5.85
N SER A 236 11.11 -13.93 -5.99
CA SER A 236 12.28 -13.41 -5.25
C SER A 236 11.87 -12.26 -4.34
N GLU A 237 12.48 -12.21 -3.17
CA GLU A 237 12.28 -11.16 -2.17
C GLU A 237 13.62 -10.45 -1.91
N ALA A 238 13.59 -9.13 -1.73
CA ALA A 238 14.76 -8.38 -1.33
C ALA A 238 14.40 -7.18 -0.44
N CYS A 239 15.32 -6.83 0.45
CA CYS A 239 15.26 -5.64 1.30
C CYS A 239 15.80 -4.44 0.53
N TYR A 240 15.04 -3.35 0.46
CA TYR A 240 15.49 -2.07 -0.08
C TYR A 240 15.69 -1.01 1.01
N TYR A 241 15.12 -1.22 2.20
CA TYR A 241 15.26 -0.31 3.32
C TYR A 241 15.36 -1.06 4.65
N ASP A 242 16.47 -0.83 5.36
CA ASP A 242 16.65 -1.26 6.75
C ASP A 242 17.06 -0.07 7.61
N LEU A 243 16.19 0.32 8.55
CA LEU A 243 16.46 1.42 9.47
C LEU A 243 17.76 1.19 10.25
N LYS A 244 18.01 -0.04 10.72
CA LYS A 244 19.17 -0.35 11.56
C LYS A 244 20.48 -0.07 10.82
N SER A 245 20.56 -0.46 9.55
CA SER A 245 21.72 -0.15 8.69
C SER A 245 21.94 1.35 8.44
N LYS A 246 20.91 2.18 8.64
CA LYS A 246 20.94 3.63 8.42
C LYS A 246 21.23 4.43 9.69
N LEU A 247 21.12 3.83 10.87
CA LEU A 247 21.41 4.51 12.13
C LEU A 247 22.91 4.76 12.23
N THR A 248 23.30 6.04 12.28
CA THR A 248 24.67 6.46 12.59
C THR A 248 24.64 7.31 13.85
N LEU A 249 25.42 6.94 14.87
CA LEU A 249 25.64 7.82 16.01
C LEU A 249 26.47 9.01 15.52
N ARG A 250 25.97 10.22 15.73
CA ARG A 250 26.66 11.46 15.38
C ARG A 250 26.68 12.34 16.62
N GLU A 251 27.84 12.90 16.94
CA GLU A 251 27.92 14.00 17.92
C GLU A 251 27.41 15.27 17.25
N ILE A 252 26.27 15.78 17.74
CA ILE A 252 25.64 17.00 17.26
C ILE A 252 25.36 17.88 18.48
N GLN A 253 25.60 19.19 18.36
CA GLN A 253 25.25 20.16 19.41
C GLN A 253 23.73 20.16 19.64
N THR A 254 23.31 20.24 20.91
CA THR A 254 21.91 20.11 21.33
C THR A 254 20.97 21.09 20.61
N GLU A 255 21.38 22.35 20.45
CA GLU A 255 20.58 23.40 19.80
C GLU A 255 20.33 23.05 18.33
N LYS A 256 21.34 22.49 17.67
CA LYS A 256 21.24 22.03 16.28
C LYS A 256 20.33 20.80 16.16
N ILE A 257 20.28 19.94 17.19
CA ILE A 257 19.36 18.80 17.24
C ILE A 257 17.91 19.28 17.36
N GLU A 258 17.62 20.21 18.27
CA GLU A 258 16.25 20.73 18.46
C GLU A 258 15.74 21.38 17.17
N GLN A 259 16.54 22.26 16.56
CA GLN A 259 16.18 22.93 15.33
C GLN A 259 15.95 21.92 14.19
N THR A 260 16.87 20.97 14.00
CA THR A 260 16.75 19.95 12.94
C THR A 260 15.50 19.08 13.15
N PHE A 261 15.23 18.66 14.40
CA PHE A 261 14.02 17.90 14.71
C PHE A 261 12.76 18.70 14.41
N ARG A 262 12.71 19.97 14.83
CA ARG A 262 11.57 20.85 14.59
C ARG A 262 11.32 21.00 13.08
N GLU A 263 12.35 21.29 12.30
CA GLU A 263 12.24 21.41 10.83
C GLU A 263 11.69 20.13 10.19
N LEU A 264 12.27 18.97 10.53
CA LEU A 264 11.82 17.67 10.02
C LEU A 264 10.40 17.30 10.48
N PHE A 265 10.03 17.67 11.70
CA PHE A 265 8.69 17.42 12.23
C PHE A 265 7.64 18.27 11.51
N PHE A 266 7.92 19.56 11.30
CA PHE A 266 7.05 20.45 10.53
C PHE A 266 6.91 19.97 9.08
N ASP A 267 8.01 19.59 8.43
CA ASP A 267 7.97 19.04 7.06
C ASP A 267 7.14 17.75 6.99
N SER A 268 7.35 16.83 7.94
CA SER A 268 6.62 15.56 8.03
C SER A 268 5.12 15.76 8.18
N VAL A 269 4.67 16.73 9.00
CA VAL A 269 3.25 17.07 9.15
C VAL A 269 2.74 17.76 7.89
N ASN A 270 3.46 18.74 7.36
CA ASN A 270 3.06 19.48 6.15
C ASN A 270 2.82 18.56 4.95
N LEU A 271 3.71 17.59 4.71
CA LEU A 271 3.58 16.60 3.65
C LEU A 271 2.31 15.74 3.78
N ARG A 272 1.87 15.45 5.02
CA ARG A 272 0.66 14.67 5.33
C ARG A 272 -0.63 15.49 5.33
N LEU A 273 -0.53 16.81 5.18
CA LEU A 273 -1.70 17.70 5.02
C LEU A 273 -2.16 17.82 3.55
N ARG A 274 -1.48 17.16 2.61
CA ARG A 274 -1.87 17.11 1.20
C ARG A 274 -3.06 16.17 1.02
N SER A 275 -4.26 16.71 0.84
CA SER A 275 -5.51 15.95 0.71
C SER A 275 -6.55 16.75 -0.09
N ASP A 276 -7.38 16.09 -0.89
CA ASP A 276 -8.56 16.70 -1.54
C ASP A 276 -9.85 16.53 -0.72
N VAL A 277 -9.76 15.86 0.44
CA VAL A 277 -10.85 15.67 1.41
C VAL A 277 -10.52 16.29 2.77
N PRO A 278 -11.52 16.62 3.61
CA PRO A 278 -11.29 17.15 4.95
C PRO A 278 -10.37 16.27 5.80
N ILE A 279 -9.46 16.90 6.53
CA ILE A 279 -8.49 16.24 7.41
C ILE A 279 -8.93 16.39 8.86
N GLY A 280 -8.90 15.30 9.60
CA GLY A 280 -9.01 15.27 11.05
C GLY A 280 -7.79 14.60 11.68
N THR A 281 -7.64 14.72 12.99
CA THR A 281 -6.57 14.04 13.74
C THR A 281 -7.10 13.42 15.03
N CYS A 282 -6.49 12.33 15.46
CA CYS A 282 -6.75 11.78 16.78
C CYS A 282 -6.01 12.61 17.83
N LEU A 283 -6.68 12.94 18.94
CA LEU A 283 -6.13 13.71 20.04
C LEU A 283 -6.32 12.94 21.34
N SER A 284 -5.23 12.44 21.89
CA SER A 284 -5.24 11.66 23.14
C SER A 284 -4.93 12.50 24.38
N GLY A 285 -4.62 13.80 24.22
CA GLY A 285 -4.04 14.65 25.27
C GLY A 285 -2.55 14.39 25.54
N GLY A 286 -1.99 13.30 25.01
CA GLY A 286 -0.58 12.98 25.10
C GLY A 286 0.33 13.93 24.31
N LEU A 287 1.63 13.90 24.61
CA LEU A 287 2.63 14.76 24.00
C LEU A 287 2.66 14.65 22.47
N ASP A 288 2.62 13.43 21.93
CA ASP A 288 2.78 13.19 20.49
C ASP A 288 1.60 13.71 19.67
N SER A 289 0.37 13.29 20.03
CA SER A 289 -0.85 13.71 19.34
C SER A 289 -1.08 15.21 19.46
N SER A 290 -0.81 15.79 20.64
CA SER A 290 -0.89 17.24 20.86
C SER A 290 0.17 18.01 20.07
N SER A 291 1.38 17.48 19.93
CA SER A 291 2.45 18.08 19.11
C SER A 291 2.07 18.11 17.63
N ILE A 292 1.51 17.01 17.10
CA ILE A 292 1.00 16.96 15.72
C ILE A 292 -0.09 18.01 15.53
N LEU A 293 -1.10 18.06 16.41
CA LEU A 293 -2.19 19.04 16.32
C LEU A 293 -1.68 20.48 16.37
N SER A 294 -0.74 20.78 17.26
CA SER A 294 -0.12 22.11 17.37
C SER A 294 0.55 22.53 16.06
N VAL A 295 1.31 21.64 15.44
CA VAL A 295 1.96 21.92 14.14
C VAL A 295 0.92 22.04 13.02
N MET A 296 -0.10 21.18 12.97
CA MET A 296 -1.20 21.31 12.00
C MET A 296 -1.87 22.68 12.08
N ARG A 297 -2.11 23.19 13.30
CA ARG A 297 -2.69 24.52 13.52
C ARG A 297 -1.79 25.65 13.03
N GLN A 298 -0.48 25.53 13.24
CA GLN A 298 0.49 26.53 12.77
C GLN A 298 0.63 26.54 11.25
N LEU A 299 0.60 25.37 10.61
CA LEU A 299 0.66 25.25 9.15
C LEU A 299 -0.65 25.67 8.45
N SER A 300 -1.77 25.65 9.17
CA SER A 300 -3.09 26.01 8.65
C SER A 300 -3.70 27.19 9.43
N PRO A 301 -3.07 28.37 9.45
CA PRO A 301 -3.51 29.50 10.29
C PRO A 301 -4.91 30.00 9.89
N ASN A 302 -5.26 29.85 8.62
CA ASN A 302 -6.54 30.28 8.05
C ASN A 302 -7.65 29.21 8.14
N ALA A 303 -7.33 27.99 8.59
CA ALA A 303 -8.36 26.98 8.78
C ALA A 303 -9.30 27.43 9.91
N THR A 304 -10.58 27.58 9.61
CA THR A 304 -11.60 28.01 10.59
C THR A 304 -11.90 26.92 11.62
N THR A 305 -11.63 25.66 11.30
CA THR A 305 -11.92 24.51 12.18
C THR A 305 -10.93 23.38 11.93
N LEU A 306 -10.44 22.75 12.99
CA LEU A 306 -9.69 21.50 12.95
C LEU A 306 -10.50 20.45 13.72
N HIS A 307 -10.83 19.35 13.06
CA HIS A 307 -11.59 18.27 13.69
C HIS A 307 -10.65 17.32 14.44
N THR A 308 -10.89 17.16 15.74
CA THR A 308 -10.13 16.25 16.61
C THR A 308 -11.05 15.17 17.16
N PHE A 309 -10.52 13.95 17.28
CA PHE A 309 -11.26 12.79 17.77
C PHE A 309 -10.50 12.14 18.92
N SER A 310 -11.19 11.83 20.01
CA SER A 310 -10.63 11.18 21.21
C SER A 310 -11.47 9.97 21.57
N SER A 311 -10.83 8.91 22.07
CA SER A 311 -11.52 7.71 22.55
C SER A 311 -11.62 7.73 24.07
N ILE A 312 -12.84 7.75 24.59
CA ILE A 312 -13.11 7.92 26.02
C ILE A 312 -13.64 6.60 26.59
N PHE A 313 -12.94 6.06 27.60
CA PHE A 313 -13.30 4.84 28.31
C PHE A 313 -13.43 5.15 29.80
N LYS A 314 -14.65 5.41 30.26
CA LYS A 314 -14.90 5.89 31.62
C LYS A 314 -14.30 4.94 32.67
N GLY A 315 -13.35 5.47 33.45
CA GLY A 315 -12.74 4.75 34.58
C GLY A 315 -11.55 3.86 34.21
N GLU A 316 -11.12 3.86 32.96
CA GLU A 316 -9.94 3.13 32.49
C GLU A 316 -8.69 4.01 32.51
N ALA A 317 -7.52 3.39 32.65
CA ALA A 317 -6.24 4.12 32.58
C ALA A 317 -5.94 4.70 31.19
N ILE A 318 -6.63 4.21 30.15
CA ILE A 318 -6.53 4.64 28.75
C ILE A 318 -7.60 5.69 28.37
N ASP A 319 -8.24 6.31 29.36
CA ASP A 319 -9.27 7.34 29.15
C ASP A 319 -8.65 8.66 28.66
N GLU A 320 -8.97 9.06 27.42
CA GLU A 320 -8.46 10.28 26.77
C GLU A 320 -9.31 11.54 27.04
N SER A 321 -10.22 11.52 28.03
CA SER A 321 -11.07 12.68 28.36
C SER A 321 -10.38 13.82 29.11
N ARG A 322 -9.11 13.65 29.51
CA ARG A 322 -8.40 14.57 30.43
C ARG A 322 -7.36 15.45 29.76
#